data_AF-A0A3B9L2L7-F1
#
_entry.id   AF-A0A3B9L2L7-F1
#
_cell.length_a   1.000
_cell.length_b   1.000
_cell.length_c   1.000
_cell.angle_alpha   90.00
_cell.angle_beta   90.00
_cell.angle_gamma   90.00
#
_symmetry.space_group_name_H-M   'P 1'
#
loop_
_entity.id
_entity.type
_entity.pdbx_description
1 polymer ?
#
loop_
_entity_poly.entity_id
_entity_poly.type
_entity_poly.pdbx_seq_one_letter_code
_entity_poly.pdbx_strand_id
1 'polypeptide(L)'
;IDDSRVVRDGNIITGGGVTAGIDFAFTMVAEIAGEAYAKALTLGYEYAPSPPFAGGRPELAEPDILEVYHARMKGLMDARRAEAVEAGARMRAQAGRP
;
A
#
# COMPACT_ATOMS: atom_id res chain seq x y z
N ILE A 1 -6.10 -7.11 -10.82
CA ILE A 1 -5.33 -6.48 -9.72
C ILE A 1 -5.21 -5.03 -10.13
N ASP A 2 -5.46 -4.09 -9.22
CA ASP A 2 -5.25 -2.67 -9.47
C ASP A 2 -3.78 -2.34 -9.17
N ASP A 3 -3.09 -1.71 -10.11
CA ASP A 3 -1.65 -1.39 -10.02
C ASP A 3 -1.40 -0.03 -9.35
N SER A 4 -2.47 0.64 -8.90
CA SER A 4 -2.42 1.96 -8.28
C SER A 4 -1.70 1.93 -6.92
N ARG A 5 -0.86 2.94 -6.69
CA ARG A 5 -0.08 3.07 -5.46
C ARG A 5 -0.93 3.48 -4.25
N VAL A 6 -1.94 4.31 -4.48
CA VAL A 6 -2.97 4.72 -3.52
C VAL A 6 -4.31 4.64 -4.23
N VAL A 7 -5.30 3.99 -3.62
CA VAL A 7 -6.67 3.85 -4.16
C VAL A 7 -7.65 4.40 -3.14
N ARG A 8 -8.67 5.12 -3.62
CA ARG A 8 -9.80 5.57 -2.81
C ARG A 8 -11.07 4.93 -3.33
N ASP A 9 -11.81 4.29 -2.43
CA ASP A 9 -13.17 3.82 -2.63
C ASP A 9 -14.05 4.39 -1.52
N GLY A 10 -14.82 5.43 -1.85
CA GLY A 10 -15.63 6.17 -0.88
C GLY A 10 -14.81 6.76 0.27
N ASN A 11 -15.05 6.25 1.48
CA ASN A 11 -14.35 6.62 2.71
C ASN A 11 -13.19 5.69 3.07
N ILE A 12 -12.89 4.70 2.23
CA ILE A 12 -11.76 3.79 2.39
C ILE A 12 -10.65 4.24 1.45
N ILE A 13 -9.45 4.44 1.99
CA ILE A 13 -8.26 4.72 1.20
C ILE A 13 -7.23 3.63 1.54
N THR A 14 -6.68 2.97 0.53
CA THR A 14 -5.67 1.91 0.69
C THR A 14 -4.37 2.29 0.00
N GLY A 15 -3.25 1.89 0.59
CA GLY A 15 -1.92 1.97 -0.02
C GLY A 15 -1.47 0.58 -0.45
N GLY A 16 -0.86 0.46 -1.63
CA GLY A 16 -0.46 -0.83 -2.20
C GLY A 16 0.75 -1.47 -1.50
N GLY A 17 1.93 -0.88 -1.65
CA GLY A 17 3.19 -1.37 -1.09
C GLY A 17 3.54 -0.75 0.26
N VAL A 18 4.58 -1.27 0.92
CA VAL A 18 5.04 -0.79 2.24
C VAL A 18 5.27 0.73 2.24
N THR A 19 6.01 1.24 1.27
CA THR A 19 6.33 2.67 1.19
C THR A 19 5.20 3.52 0.64
N ALA A 20 4.15 2.91 0.07
CA ALA A 20 2.99 3.65 -0.41
C ALA A 20 2.22 4.35 0.73
N GLY A 21 2.44 3.93 1.98
CA GLY A 21 1.92 4.61 3.17
C GLY A 21 2.31 6.09 3.26
N ILE A 22 3.45 6.49 2.71
CA ILE A 22 3.88 7.89 2.71
C ILE A 22 3.05 8.72 1.71
N ASP A 23 2.87 8.21 0.50
CA ASP A 23 2.04 8.85 -0.54
C ASP A 23 0.56 8.90 -0.12
N PHE A 24 0.10 7.81 0.51
CA PHE A 24 -1.21 7.72 1.15
C PHE A 24 -1.39 8.81 2.21
N ALA A 25 -0.40 9.03 3.07
CA ALA A 25 -0.48 10.05 4.11
C ALA A 25 -0.57 11.47 3.50
N PHE A 26 0.20 11.78 2.46
CA PHE A 26 0.05 13.07 1.76
C PHE A 26 -1.32 13.22 1.09
N THR A 27 -1.85 12.14 0.51
CA THR A 27 -3.21 12.12 -0.05
C THR A 27 -4.24 12.45 1.04
N MET A 28 -4.14 11.82 2.21
CA MET A 28 -5.00 12.12 3.35
C MET A 28 -4.86 13.56 3.86
N VAL A 29 -3.63 14.07 3.97
CA VAL A 29 -3.40 15.45 4.42
C VAL A 29 -4.05 16.43 3.44
N ALA A 30 -3.99 16.18 2.14
CA ALA A 30 -4.64 17.02 1.15
C ALA A 30 -6.17 17.06 1.33
N GLU A 31 -6.78 15.91 1.65
CA GLU A 31 -8.22 15.79 1.91
C GLU A 31 -8.65 16.48 3.22
N ILE A 32 -7.82 16.38 4.27
CA ILE A 32 -8.17 16.85 5.63
C ILE A 32 -7.82 18.34 5.82
N ALA A 33 -6.63 18.74 5.37
CA ALA A 33 -6.03 20.05 5.67
C ALA A 33 -5.79 20.90 4.40
N GLY A 34 -6.13 20.37 3.23
CA GLY A 34 -5.99 21.06 1.95
C GLY A 34 -4.67 20.79 1.22
N GLU A 35 -4.72 20.88 -0.10
CA GLU A 35 -3.61 20.54 -1.00
C GLU A 35 -2.35 21.39 -0.76
N ALA A 36 -2.51 22.69 -0.46
CA ALA A 36 -1.39 23.58 -0.22
C ALA A 36 -0.55 23.14 0.99
N TYR A 37 -1.21 22.66 2.05
CA TYR A 37 -0.53 22.17 3.25
C TYR A 37 0.16 20.83 2.98
N ALA A 38 -0.48 19.92 2.26
CA ALA A 38 0.16 18.67 1.83
C ALA A 38 1.43 18.94 1.01
N LYS A 39 1.38 19.86 0.04
CA LYS A 39 2.55 20.27 -0.76
C LYS A 39 3.66 20.88 0.10
N ALA A 40 3.30 21.71 1.09
CA ALA A 40 4.28 22.28 2.02
C ALA A 40 4.98 21.20 2.85
N LEU A 41 4.26 20.17 3.32
CA LEU A 41 4.87 19.03 4.01
C LEU A 41 5.72 18.16 3.09
N THR A 42 5.29 17.93 1.85
CA THR A 42 6.10 17.22 0.85
C THR A 42 7.46 17.90 0.67
N LEU A 43 7.47 19.23 0.54
CA LEU A 43 8.70 20.02 0.49
C LEU A 43 9.48 19.98 1.81
N GLY A 44 8.81 20.18 2.95
CA GLY A 44 9.44 20.24 4.26
C GLY A 44 10.09 18.93 4.70
N TYR A 45 9.62 17.79 4.18
CA TYR A 45 10.23 16.48 4.39
C TYR A 45 11.19 16.07 3.27
N GLU A 46 11.42 16.95 2.28
CA GLU A 46 12.23 16.64 1.10
C GLU A 46 11.82 15.30 0.48
N TYR A 47 10.51 15.05 0.40
CA TYR A 47 9.98 13.78 -0.08
C TYR A 47 10.13 13.67 -1.61
N ALA A 48 11.36 13.36 -2.02
CA ALA A 48 11.82 13.19 -3.39
C ALA A 48 12.52 11.82 -3.50
N PRO A 49 11.75 10.70 -3.52
CA PRO A 49 12.34 9.37 -3.51
C PRO A 49 13.20 9.13 -4.77
N SER A 50 14.43 8.66 -4.55
CA SER A 50 15.38 8.28 -5.61
C SER A 50 15.91 6.87 -5.36
N PRO A 51 15.11 5.82 -5.64
CA PRO A 51 15.52 4.44 -5.40
C PRO A 51 16.79 4.10 -6.21
N PRO A 52 17.83 3.50 -5.58
CA PRO A 52 19.08 3.17 -6.27
C PRO A 52 18.97 1.95 -7.18
N PHE A 53 17.88 1.17 -7.08
CA PHE A 53 17.63 -0.03 -7.88
C PHE A 53 16.23 0.02 -8.48
N ALA A 54 16.10 -0.52 -9.70
CA ALA A 54 14.81 -0.84 -10.30
C ALA A 54 14.16 -2.05 -9.59
N GLY A 55 12.89 -2.34 -9.89
CA GLY A 55 12.19 -3.49 -9.28
C GLY A 55 11.26 -3.16 -8.11
N GLY A 56 10.93 -1.88 -7.88
CA GLY A 56 9.90 -1.47 -6.92
C GLY A 56 8.47 -1.96 -7.25
N ARG A 57 8.28 -2.57 -8.43
CA ARG A 57 7.05 -3.25 -8.86
C ARG A 57 7.43 -4.52 -9.62
N PRO A 58 6.57 -5.58 -9.63
CA PRO A 58 6.86 -6.83 -10.32
C PRO A 58 7.23 -6.65 -11.80
N GLU A 59 6.52 -5.80 -12.52
CA GLU A 59 6.75 -5.50 -13.94
C GLU A 59 8.02 -4.69 -14.22
N LEU A 60 8.69 -4.18 -13.17
CA LEU A 60 9.97 -3.47 -13.25
C LEU A 60 11.15 -4.29 -12.72
N ALA A 61 10.91 -5.49 -12.20
CA ALA A 61 11.94 -6.33 -11.59
C ALA A 61 12.63 -7.18 -12.66
N GLU A 62 13.91 -7.50 -12.44
CA GLU A 62 14.58 -8.53 -13.24
C GLU A 62 13.90 -9.89 -13.02
N PRO A 63 13.69 -10.71 -14.06
CA PRO A 63 12.95 -11.97 -13.95
C PRO A 63 13.48 -12.91 -12.85
N ASP A 64 14.80 -13.07 -12.77
CA ASP A 64 15.44 -13.96 -11.79
C ASP A 64 15.24 -13.45 -10.34
N ILE A 65 15.26 -12.12 -10.15
CA ILE A 65 15.00 -11.51 -8.84
C ILE A 65 13.54 -11.67 -8.43
N LEU A 66 12.61 -11.51 -9.38
CA LEU A 66 11.19 -11.73 -9.15
C LEU A 66 10.90 -13.19 -8.75
N GLU A 67 11.53 -14.15 -9.43
CA GLU A 67 11.39 -15.58 -9.12
C GLU A 67 11.92 -15.91 -7.71
N VAL A 68 13.13 -15.45 -7.39
CA VAL A 68 13.73 -15.62 -6.05
C VAL A 68 12.85 -15.01 -4.96
N TYR A 69 12.32 -13.80 -5.20
CA TYR A 69 11.42 -13.14 -4.26
C TYR A 69 10.13 -13.96 -4.05
N HIS A 70 9.47 -14.41 -5.12
CA HIS A 70 8.26 -15.21 -5.02
C HIS A 70 8.49 -16.53 -4.29
N ALA A 71 9.57 -17.25 -4.61
CA ALA A 71 9.93 -18.50 -3.92
C ALA A 71 10.11 -18.27 -2.41
N ARG A 72 10.81 -17.19 -2.02
CA ARG A 72 11.03 -16.83 -0.61
C ARG A 72 9.74 -16.46 0.12
N MET A 73 8.83 -15.77 -0.56
CA MET A 73 7.64 -15.17 0.07
C MET A 73 6.40 -16.07 0.03
N LYS A 74 6.38 -17.12 -0.81
CA LYS A 74 5.20 -17.95 -1.07
C LYS A 74 4.50 -18.40 0.23
N GLY A 75 5.24 -19.05 1.13
CA GLY A 75 4.66 -19.57 2.38
C GLY A 75 4.08 -18.48 3.29
N LEU A 76 4.75 -17.31 3.35
CA LEU A 76 4.25 -16.18 4.14
C LEU A 76 2.99 -15.56 3.52
N MET A 77 2.91 -15.43 2.20
CA MET A 77 1.77 -14.83 1.52
C MET A 77 0.52 -15.71 1.62
N ASP A 78 0.69 -17.03 1.52
CA ASP A 78 -0.38 -18.00 1.73
C ASP A 78 -0.97 -17.86 3.15
N ALA A 79 -0.10 -17.79 4.17
CA ALA A 79 -0.53 -17.58 5.56
C ALA A 79 -1.23 -16.24 5.78
N ARG A 80 -0.63 -15.12 5.33
CA ARG A 80 -1.22 -13.78 5.44
C ARG A 80 -2.59 -13.69 4.78
N ARG A 81 -2.77 -14.35 3.64
CA ARG A 81 -4.06 -14.36 2.96
C ARG A 81 -5.11 -15.13 3.75
N ALA A 82 -4.75 -16.26 4.34
CA ALA A 82 -5.66 -16.99 5.23
C ALA A 82 -6.08 -16.13 6.44
N GLU A 83 -5.11 -15.51 7.12
CA GLU A 83 -5.37 -14.61 8.25
C GLU A 83 -6.28 -13.43 7.87
N ALA A 84 -6.05 -12.80 6.71
CA ALA A 84 -6.87 -11.70 6.22
C ALA A 84 -8.32 -12.14 5.91
N VAL A 85 -8.51 -13.33 5.34
CA VAL A 85 -9.84 -13.91 5.10
C VAL A 85 -10.57 -14.16 6.42
N GLU A 86 -9.89 -14.75 7.40
CA GLU A 86 -10.45 -14.98 8.73
C GLU A 86 -10.80 -13.66 9.45
N ALA A 87 -9.90 -12.68 9.40
CA ALA A 87 -10.14 -11.35 9.97
C ALA A 87 -11.36 -10.69 9.32
N GLY A 88 -11.47 -10.74 7.99
CA GLY A 88 -12.63 -10.25 7.27
C GLY A 88 -13.92 -10.98 7.65
N ALA A 89 -13.88 -12.29 7.86
CA ALA A 89 -15.02 -13.05 8.35
C ALA A 89 -15.44 -12.62 9.77
N ARG A 90 -14.47 -12.44 10.68
CA ARG A 90 -14.74 -11.91 12.02
C ARG A 90 -15.36 -10.51 11.95
N MET A 91 -14.82 -9.59 11.17
CA MET A 91 -15.37 -8.24 11.03
C MET A 91 -16.80 -8.24 10.51
N ARG A 92 -17.13 -9.08 9.51
CA ARG A 92 -18.51 -9.21 9.01
C ARG A 92 -19.47 -9.76 10.06
N ALA A 93 -19.07 -10.78 10.81
CA ALA A 93 -19.88 -11.33 11.88
C ALA A 93 -20.13 -10.30 13.01
N GLN A 94 -19.18 -9.40 13.24
CA GLN A 94 -19.31 -8.32 14.24
C GLN A 94 -20.17 -7.15 13.74
N ALA A 95 -20.08 -6.80 12.47
CA ALA A 95 -20.88 -5.74 11.84
C ALA A 95 -22.38 -6.08 11.70
N GLY A 96 -22.72 -7.37 11.79
CA GLY A 96 -24.11 -7.85 11.85
C GLY A 96 -24.68 -7.99 13.28
N ARG A 97 -23.93 -7.61 14.33
CA ARG A 97 -24.47 -7.55 15.70
C ARG A 97 -25.08 -6.16 15.92
N PRO A 98 -26.29 -6.08 16.50
CA PRO A 98 -26.96 -4.81 16.77
C PRO A 98 -26.13 -3.89 17.68
#